data_AF-A0A7X8XEA8-F1
#
_entry.id   AF-A0A7X8XEA8-F1
#
_cell.length_a   1.000
_cell.length_b   1.000
_cell.length_c   1.000
_cell.angle_alpha   90.00
_cell.angle_beta   90.00
_cell.angle_gamma   90.00
#
_symmetry.space_group_name_H-M   'P 1'
#
loop_
_entity.id
_entity.type
_entity.pdbx_description
1 polymer ?
#
loop_
_entity_poly.entity_id
_entity_poly.type
_entity_poly.pdbx_seq_one_letter_code
_entity_poly.pdbx_strand_id
1 'polypeptide(L)'
;MRHGGLLFLLIIGVLWVGIVNVQAGSEIRIQVDGEMLSSDVDPIIEQGRTLVPLRVVMENLGAKVTYQHESKTVIVQRFTREVTLKINSRQAWINDETVTLDVPATIVANRTVIPLRFVGQSLGAIVNWEDRTKTVVIDSSQLLLDAEEAEQEVFFLVNKAREQQGLNPLVWMDELADIARAHSQDMAEHDFFAHISPSTGDPAQRAQAYGLPGAAENIAAGYLDAKTVFDAWMLSPDHRANILDPGHRFIGIGVFCENDPADPYNGLYWTQEFIKGETVLLSPLPESTVTDKEIKVEGYSTESAVELTVYKMVDKKTYSEKYTIDVSVGDDGKFSEKISLDQGQGLYAIQVSEYDFRYVEYQ
;
A
#
# COMPACT_ATOMS: atom_id res chain seq x y z
N MET A 1 47.85 -18.05 85.82
CA MET A 1 48.06 -16.91 84.89
C MET A 1 48.11 -17.48 83.48
N ARG A 2 47.40 -16.86 82.53
CA ARG A 2 47.39 -17.14 81.05
C ARG A 2 46.72 -18.49 80.67
N HIS A 3 45.85 -18.66 79.67
CA HIS A 3 45.19 -17.91 78.59
C HIS A 3 43.85 -18.66 78.34
N GLY A 4 42.69 -18.09 77.99
CA GLY A 4 42.41 -17.14 76.92
C GLY A 4 42.22 -17.87 75.57
N GLY A 5 41.06 -18.49 75.33
CA GLY A 5 40.74 -19.15 74.05
C GLY A 5 39.25 -19.04 73.73
N LEU A 6 38.86 -17.94 73.07
CA LEU A 6 37.53 -17.74 72.51
C LEU A 6 37.53 -18.26 71.07
N LEU A 7 36.64 -19.21 70.78
CA LEU A 7 36.44 -19.79 69.45
C LEU A 7 35.63 -18.81 68.58
N PHE A 8 36.24 -18.23 67.54
CA PHE A 8 35.54 -17.44 66.53
C PHE A 8 35.11 -18.36 65.37
N LEU A 9 33.81 -18.60 65.22
CA LEU A 9 33.22 -19.22 64.04
C LEU A 9 32.99 -18.13 62.98
N LEU A 10 33.78 -18.17 61.90
CA LEU A 10 33.62 -17.31 60.74
C LEU A 10 32.62 -17.97 59.76
N ILE A 11 31.40 -17.44 59.68
CA ILE A 11 30.42 -17.82 58.65
C ILE A 11 30.75 -17.00 57.39
N ILE A 12 31.29 -17.65 56.36
CA ILE A 12 31.44 -17.05 55.02
C ILE A 12 30.13 -17.28 54.27
N GLY A 13 29.30 -16.23 54.17
CA GLY A 13 28.17 -16.20 53.25
C GLY A 13 28.64 -15.90 51.83
N VAL A 14 28.56 -16.88 50.93
CA VAL A 14 28.79 -16.67 49.50
C VAL A 14 27.52 -16.07 48.89
N LEU A 15 27.60 -14.78 48.51
CA LEU A 15 26.58 -14.10 47.72
C LEU A 15 26.62 -14.64 46.28
N TRP A 16 25.60 -15.40 45.90
CA TRP A 16 25.32 -15.73 44.51
C TRP A 16 24.72 -14.50 43.82
N VAL A 17 25.55 -13.73 43.12
CA VAL A 17 25.06 -12.71 42.18
C VAL A 17 24.73 -13.45 40.89
N GLY A 18 23.45 -13.71 40.66
CA GLY A 18 22.98 -14.20 39.36
C GLY A 18 23.29 -13.15 38.31
N ILE A 19 24.12 -13.51 37.32
CA ILE A 19 24.33 -12.68 36.14
C ILE A 19 23.02 -12.72 35.35
N VAL A 20 22.31 -11.59 35.34
CA VAL A 20 21.19 -11.39 34.42
C VAL A 20 21.83 -11.12 33.05
N ASN A 21 21.80 -12.10 32.16
CA ASN A 21 22.17 -11.87 30.77
C ASN A 21 21.07 -11.01 30.13
N VAL A 22 21.32 -9.71 30.00
CA VAL A 22 20.55 -8.85 29.10
C VAL A 22 21.03 -9.20 27.69
N GLN A 23 20.17 -9.87 26.93
CA GLN A 23 20.41 -10.13 25.51
C GLN A 23 20.36 -8.78 24.79
N ALA A 24 21.50 -8.31 24.27
CA ALA A 24 21.56 -7.06 23.53
C ALA A 24 20.71 -7.20 22.26
N GLY A 25 19.78 -6.26 22.05
CA GLY A 25 19.05 -6.14 20.79
C GLY A 25 20.02 -5.94 19.63
N SER A 26 19.60 -6.32 18.43
CA SER A 26 20.50 -6.16 17.27
C SER A 26 20.75 -4.68 17.01
N GLU A 27 21.99 -4.31 16.68
CA GLU A 27 22.32 -2.94 16.28
C GLU A 27 21.82 -2.63 14.85
N ILE A 28 21.18 -3.59 14.19
CA ILE A 28 20.79 -3.50 12.80
C ILE A 28 19.49 -2.71 12.69
N ARG A 29 19.53 -1.61 11.93
CA ARG A 29 18.37 -0.76 11.66
C ARG A 29 17.82 -1.02 10.26
N ILE A 30 16.55 -0.69 10.05
CA ILE A 30 15.90 -0.75 8.74
C ILE A 30 15.46 0.67 8.37
N GLN A 31 15.72 1.06 7.13
CA GLN A 31 15.25 2.27 6.50
C GLN A 31 14.57 1.90 5.18
N VAL A 32 13.36 2.41 4.94
CA VAL A 32 12.62 2.24 3.69
C VAL A 32 12.26 3.62 3.16
N ASP A 33 12.67 3.95 1.93
CA ASP A 33 12.36 5.20 1.23
C ASP A 33 12.66 6.47 2.06
N GLY A 34 13.76 6.42 2.81
CA GLY A 34 14.19 7.50 3.69
C GLY A 34 13.66 7.41 5.12
N GLU A 35 12.60 6.63 5.38
CA GLU A 35 11.96 6.50 6.70
C GLU A 35 12.59 5.37 7.52
N MET A 36 13.02 5.67 8.75
CA MET A 36 13.54 4.67 9.68
C MET A 36 12.39 3.85 10.27
N LEU A 37 12.44 2.54 10.09
CA LEU A 37 11.40 1.63 10.56
C LEU A 37 11.71 1.10 11.97
N SER A 38 10.66 0.97 12.78
CA SER A 38 10.69 0.25 14.05
C SER A 38 9.98 -1.09 13.89
N SER A 39 10.58 -2.16 14.41
CA SER A 39 9.98 -3.49 14.44
C SER A 39 9.97 -4.05 15.86
N ASP A 40 9.02 -4.93 16.14
CA ASP A 40 8.95 -5.68 17.40
C ASP A 40 9.87 -6.91 17.42
N VAL A 41 10.48 -7.23 16.28
CA VAL A 41 11.54 -8.23 16.15
C VAL A 41 12.73 -7.59 15.44
N ASP A 42 13.89 -7.67 16.08
CA ASP A 42 15.12 -7.15 15.52
C ASP A 42 15.56 -7.95 14.27
N PRO A 43 16.17 -7.31 13.27
CA PRO A 43 16.87 -8.03 12.21
C PRO A 43 17.96 -8.92 12.79
N ILE A 44 18.16 -10.09 12.22
CA ILE A 44 19.16 -11.07 12.69
C ILE A 44 20.18 -11.37 11.62
N ILE A 45 21.33 -11.92 12.02
CA ILE A 45 22.29 -12.50 11.08
C ILE A 45 22.25 -14.01 11.24
N GLU A 46 21.90 -14.72 10.16
CA GLU A 46 21.92 -16.17 10.10
C GLU A 46 22.76 -16.62 8.90
N GLN A 47 23.74 -17.50 9.13
CA GLN A 47 24.64 -18.02 8.08
C GLN A 47 25.33 -16.92 7.25
N GLY A 48 25.68 -15.79 7.89
CA GLY A 48 26.31 -14.65 7.21
C GLY A 48 25.35 -13.87 6.29
N ARG A 49 24.04 -14.01 6.47
CA ARG A 49 23.00 -13.21 5.81
C ARG A 49 22.20 -12.45 6.84
N THR A 50 21.94 -11.18 6.55
CA THR A 50 20.99 -10.39 7.31
C THR A 50 19.58 -10.80 6.93
N LEU A 51 18.78 -11.18 7.92
CA LEU A 51 17.35 -11.45 7.78
C LEU A 51 16.58 -10.33 8.45
N VAL A 52 15.57 -9.82 7.75
CA VAL A 52 14.72 -8.71 8.21
C VAL A 52 13.29 -9.19 8.42
N PRO A 53 12.52 -8.58 9.35
CA PRO A 53 11.11 -8.90 9.52
C PRO A 53 10.34 -8.58 8.24
N LEU A 54 9.74 -9.61 7.64
CA LEU A 54 9.08 -9.51 6.34
C LEU A 54 7.94 -8.50 6.36
N ARG A 55 7.04 -8.62 7.35
CA ARG A 55 5.79 -7.87 7.40
C ARG A 55 6.03 -6.37 7.44
N VAL A 56 6.87 -5.90 8.38
CA VAL A 56 7.13 -4.46 8.55
C VAL A 56 7.74 -3.85 7.29
N VAL A 57 8.63 -4.56 6.61
CA VAL A 57 9.28 -4.07 5.38
C VAL A 57 8.27 -4.04 4.24
N MET A 58 7.55 -5.13 4.00
CA MET A 58 6.62 -5.25 2.88
C MET A 58 5.42 -4.32 3.01
N GLU A 59 4.84 -4.19 4.21
CA GLU A 59 3.71 -3.27 4.44
C GLU A 59 4.13 -1.80 4.29
N ASN A 60 5.36 -1.42 4.69
CA ASN A 60 5.87 -0.07 4.44
C ASN A 60 6.14 0.22 2.96
N LEU A 61 6.37 -0.82 2.15
CA LEU A 61 6.43 -0.75 0.69
C LEU A 61 5.04 -0.84 0.05
N GLY A 62 3.95 -0.76 0.82
CA GLY A 62 2.58 -0.79 0.31
C GLY A 62 2.05 -2.18 -0.04
N ALA A 63 2.74 -3.25 0.35
CA ALA A 63 2.31 -4.61 0.08
C ALA A 63 1.42 -5.19 1.19
N LYS A 64 0.40 -5.95 0.81
CA LYS A 64 -0.42 -6.75 1.72
C LYS A 64 0.26 -8.08 2.02
N VAL A 65 0.36 -8.47 3.29
CA VAL A 65 1.03 -9.72 3.72
C VAL A 65 0.05 -10.68 4.40
N THR A 66 -0.18 -11.84 3.77
CA THR A 66 -1.07 -12.91 4.23
C THR A 66 -0.27 -14.15 4.63
N TYR A 67 -0.57 -14.75 5.77
CA TYR A 67 0.01 -16.04 6.18
C TYR A 67 -1.04 -17.16 6.15
N GLN A 68 -0.76 -18.21 5.40
CA GLN A 68 -1.57 -19.42 5.34
C GLN A 68 -1.00 -20.48 6.29
N HIS A 69 -1.74 -20.77 7.36
CA HIS A 69 -1.28 -21.66 8.43
C HIS A 69 -1.09 -23.11 7.99
N GLU A 70 -1.98 -23.65 7.16
CA GLU A 70 -1.97 -25.05 6.74
C GLU A 70 -0.78 -25.38 5.84
N SER A 71 -0.52 -24.51 4.86
CA SER A 71 0.56 -24.63 3.88
C SER A 71 1.90 -24.11 4.40
N LYS A 72 1.89 -23.34 5.50
CA LYS A 72 3.03 -22.56 6.03
C LYS A 72 3.61 -21.64 4.96
N THR A 73 2.71 -20.98 4.24
CA THR A 73 3.03 -20.09 3.13
C THR A 73 2.75 -18.66 3.53
N VAL A 74 3.65 -17.74 3.20
CA VAL A 74 3.36 -16.30 3.22
C VAL A 74 3.17 -15.86 1.77
N ILE A 75 2.12 -15.07 1.54
CA ILE A 75 1.80 -14.44 0.26
C ILE A 75 1.89 -12.93 0.49
N VAL A 76 2.67 -12.26 -0.33
CA VAL A 76 2.80 -10.81 -0.35
C VAL A 76 2.25 -10.31 -1.68
N GLN A 77 1.24 -9.44 -1.64
CA GLN A 77 0.66 -8.84 -2.83
C GLN A 77 0.97 -7.34 -2.85
N ARG A 78 1.56 -6.85 -3.93
CA ARG A 78 1.72 -5.41 -4.18
C ARG A 78 1.39 -5.12 -5.63
N PHE A 79 0.29 -4.40 -5.86
CA PHE A 79 -0.24 -4.13 -7.20
C PHE A 79 -0.39 -5.44 -7.98
N THR A 80 0.23 -5.55 -9.16
CA THR A 80 0.25 -6.75 -10.00
C THR A 80 1.29 -7.80 -9.56
N ARG A 81 2.17 -7.47 -8.61
CA ARG A 81 3.21 -8.39 -8.13
C ARG A 81 2.72 -9.26 -6.98
N GLU A 82 2.80 -10.58 -7.18
CA GLU A 82 2.63 -11.58 -6.13
C GLU A 82 3.98 -12.21 -5.78
N VAL A 83 4.29 -12.26 -4.48
CA VAL A 83 5.45 -12.97 -3.95
C VAL A 83 4.98 -14.04 -2.97
N THR A 84 5.29 -15.29 -3.28
CA THR A 84 4.91 -16.44 -2.47
C THR A 84 6.16 -17.10 -1.88
N LEU A 85 6.16 -17.37 -0.57
CA LEU A 85 7.29 -17.99 0.13
C LEU A 85 6.84 -19.02 1.15
N LYS A 86 7.55 -20.15 1.21
CA LYS A 86 7.26 -21.24 2.14
C LYS A 86 8.25 -21.22 3.32
N ILE A 87 7.71 -21.23 4.55
CA ILE A 87 8.53 -21.22 5.76
C ILE A 87 9.41 -22.48 5.82
N ASN A 88 10.67 -22.30 6.20
CA ASN A 88 11.74 -23.30 6.23
C ASN A 88 12.06 -23.93 4.86
N SER A 89 11.67 -23.28 3.77
CA SER A 89 12.08 -23.61 2.41
C SER A 89 13.01 -22.54 1.86
N ARG A 90 13.94 -22.95 0.99
CA ARG A 90 14.72 -22.01 0.17
C ARG A 90 14.00 -21.62 -1.12
N GLN A 91 12.82 -22.18 -1.38
CA GLN A 91 12.05 -21.88 -2.59
C GLN A 91 11.04 -20.76 -2.31
N ALA A 92 11.03 -19.78 -3.20
CA ALA A 92 10.04 -18.72 -3.27
C ALA A 92 9.61 -18.51 -4.74
N TRP A 93 8.57 -17.73 -4.94
CA TRP A 93 8.03 -17.38 -6.26
C TRP A 93 7.76 -15.88 -6.33
N ILE A 94 8.03 -15.28 -7.48
CA ILE A 94 7.65 -13.90 -7.83
C ILE A 94 6.90 -14.00 -9.15
N ASN A 95 5.61 -13.64 -9.20
CA ASN A 95 4.76 -13.79 -10.38
C ASN A 95 4.90 -15.16 -11.05
N ASP A 96 4.79 -16.23 -10.25
CA ASP A 96 4.99 -17.64 -10.62
C ASP A 96 6.41 -18.07 -11.03
N GLU A 97 7.36 -17.14 -11.19
CA GLU A 97 8.75 -17.46 -11.44
C GLU A 97 9.46 -17.93 -10.17
N THR A 98 10.14 -19.07 -10.25
CA THR A 98 10.82 -19.66 -9.08
C THR A 98 12.13 -18.92 -8.76
N VAL A 99 12.26 -18.48 -7.52
CA VAL A 99 13.48 -17.86 -6.96
C VAL A 99 14.02 -18.72 -5.81
N THR A 100 15.35 -18.84 -5.74
CA THR A 100 16.02 -19.56 -4.65
C THR A 100 16.63 -18.59 -3.64
N LEU A 101 16.27 -18.75 -2.37
CA LEU A 101 16.79 -18.01 -1.24
C LEU A 101 18.16 -18.56 -0.80
N ASP A 102 19.08 -17.64 -0.48
CA ASP A 102 20.38 -17.98 0.11
C ASP A 102 20.24 -18.70 1.47
N VAL A 103 19.25 -18.28 2.27
CA VAL A 103 18.85 -18.82 3.58
C VAL A 103 17.32 -18.90 3.59
N PRO A 104 16.70 -19.98 4.10
CA PRO A 104 15.25 -20.11 4.10
C PRO A 104 14.56 -18.97 4.86
N ALA A 105 13.35 -18.62 4.44
CA ALA A 105 12.46 -17.80 5.27
C ALA A 105 12.13 -18.57 6.56
N THR A 106 12.27 -17.93 7.72
CA THR A 106 12.07 -18.62 9.01
C THR A 106 11.23 -17.77 9.96
N ILE A 107 10.81 -18.36 11.07
CA ILE A 107 10.03 -17.69 12.10
C ILE A 107 10.93 -17.44 13.31
N VAL A 108 11.09 -16.18 13.68
CA VAL A 108 11.80 -15.73 14.88
C VAL A 108 10.83 -14.94 15.73
N ALA A 109 10.65 -15.33 16.99
CA ALA A 109 9.72 -14.68 17.92
C ALA A 109 8.31 -14.41 17.33
N ASN A 110 7.74 -15.42 16.65
CA ASN A 110 6.44 -15.34 15.95
C ASN A 110 6.38 -14.28 14.82
N ARG A 111 7.51 -13.89 14.25
CA ARG A 111 7.60 -13.07 13.03
C ARG A 111 8.34 -13.82 11.94
N THR A 112 7.82 -13.76 10.72
CA THR A 112 8.56 -14.22 9.54
C THR A 112 9.71 -13.28 9.26
N VAL A 113 10.92 -13.81 9.21
CA VAL A 113 12.13 -13.09 8.78
C VAL A 113 12.64 -13.69 7.47
N ILE A 114 13.08 -12.82 6.55
CA ILE A 114 13.54 -13.23 5.22
C ILE A 114 14.91 -12.62 4.88
N PRO A 115 15.70 -13.25 4.01
CA PRO A 115 16.99 -12.69 3.60
C PRO A 115 16.83 -11.33 2.94
N LEU A 116 17.68 -10.39 3.34
CA LEU A 116 17.64 -9.02 2.86
C LEU A 116 17.71 -8.91 1.32
N ARG A 117 18.54 -9.74 0.68
CA ARG A 117 18.66 -9.79 -0.79
C ARG A 117 17.32 -10.10 -1.45
N PHE A 118 16.54 -11.00 -0.87
CA PHE A 118 15.27 -11.40 -1.44
C PHE A 118 14.25 -10.26 -1.37
N VAL A 119 14.29 -9.40 -0.34
CA VAL A 119 13.45 -8.21 -0.26
C VAL A 119 13.57 -7.37 -1.53
N GLY A 120 14.81 -7.06 -1.93
CA GLY A 120 15.05 -6.23 -3.12
C GLY A 120 14.60 -6.89 -4.41
N GLN A 121 14.81 -8.20 -4.55
CA GLN A 121 14.33 -8.95 -5.71
C GLN A 121 12.80 -9.02 -5.77
N SER A 122 12.16 -9.21 -4.61
CA SER A 122 10.74 -9.54 -4.51
C SER A 122 9.80 -8.44 -5.00
N LEU A 123 10.14 -7.18 -4.75
CA LEU A 123 9.34 -6.02 -5.16
C LEU A 123 10.09 -5.09 -6.13
N GLY A 124 11.28 -5.51 -6.58
CA GLY A 124 12.21 -4.75 -7.44
C GLY A 124 12.86 -3.52 -6.79
N ALA A 125 12.72 -3.35 -5.47
CA ALA A 125 13.40 -2.30 -4.72
C ALA A 125 14.93 -2.53 -4.67
N ILE A 126 15.71 -1.45 -4.67
CA ILE A 126 17.15 -1.53 -4.44
C ILE A 126 17.41 -1.67 -2.95
N VAL A 127 18.33 -2.56 -2.60
CA VAL A 127 18.66 -2.84 -1.21
C VAL A 127 20.15 -2.73 -0.98
N ASN A 128 20.50 -1.81 -0.09
CA ASN A 128 21.86 -1.45 0.27
C ASN A 128 22.12 -1.72 1.76
N TRP A 129 23.37 -2.03 2.10
CA TRP A 129 23.85 -2.13 3.47
C TRP A 129 24.77 -0.94 3.78
N GLU A 130 24.36 -0.09 4.71
CA GLU A 130 25.20 0.99 5.24
C GLU A 130 25.97 0.47 6.47
N ASP A 131 27.27 0.26 6.29
CA ASP A 131 28.10 -0.38 7.31
C ASP A 131 28.34 0.52 8.53
N ARG A 132 28.43 1.84 8.33
CA ARG A 132 28.73 2.78 9.41
C ARG A 132 27.60 2.86 10.44
N THR A 133 26.36 2.82 9.97
CA THR A 133 25.17 2.92 10.81
C THR A 133 24.49 1.57 11.03
N LYS A 134 25.07 0.48 10.49
CA LYS A 134 24.50 -0.88 10.49
C LYS A 134 23.04 -0.86 10.01
N THR A 135 22.78 -0.14 8.93
CA THR A 135 21.42 0.11 8.43
C THR A 135 21.20 -0.60 7.12
N VAL A 136 20.13 -1.37 7.07
CA VAL A 136 19.52 -1.85 5.83
C VAL A 136 18.77 -0.68 5.21
N VAL A 137 19.19 -0.24 4.02
CA VAL A 137 18.51 0.81 3.27
C VAL A 137 17.81 0.19 2.07
N ILE A 138 16.49 0.33 2.02
CA ILE A 138 15.64 -0.14 0.94
C ILE A 138 15.09 1.09 0.23
N ASP A 139 15.32 1.15 -1.07
CA ASP A 139 14.97 2.27 -1.94
C ASP A 139 14.10 1.75 -3.10
N SER A 140 12.83 2.13 -3.10
CA SER A 140 11.87 1.80 -4.15
C SER A 140 11.93 2.78 -5.33
N SER A 141 12.66 3.91 -5.24
CA SER A 141 12.63 4.98 -6.24
C SER A 141 13.33 4.66 -7.55
N GLN A 142 14.08 3.55 -7.65
CA GLN A 142 14.75 3.14 -8.89
C GLN A 142 13.99 2.06 -9.66
N LEU A 143 12.74 1.79 -9.26
CA LEU A 143 11.87 0.90 -9.99
C LEU A 143 11.42 1.57 -11.30
N LEU A 144 11.97 1.10 -12.42
CA LEU A 144 11.33 1.26 -13.72
C LEU A 144 10.14 0.29 -13.78
N LEU A 145 9.04 0.73 -13.18
CA LEU A 145 7.75 0.06 -13.24
C LEU A 145 7.19 0.16 -14.65
N ASP A 146 6.40 -0.82 -15.07
CA ASP A 146 5.51 -0.59 -16.20
C ASP A 146 4.53 0.56 -15.86
N ALA A 147 3.88 1.14 -16.87
CA ALA A 147 3.04 2.33 -16.69
C ALA A 147 1.94 2.11 -15.64
N GLU A 148 1.31 0.93 -15.62
CA GLU A 148 0.22 0.62 -14.67
C GLU A 148 0.76 0.47 -13.24
N GLU A 149 1.86 -0.24 -13.05
CA GLU A 149 2.53 -0.31 -11.75
C GLU A 149 2.98 1.08 -11.26
N ALA A 150 3.46 1.94 -12.16
CA ALA A 150 3.86 3.30 -11.84
C ALA A 150 2.69 4.17 -11.39
N GLU A 151 1.55 4.09 -12.08
CA GLU A 151 0.31 4.76 -11.69
C GLU A 151 -0.14 4.33 -10.28
N GLN A 152 -0.14 3.03 -10.02
CA GLN A 152 -0.53 2.48 -8.72
C GLN A 152 0.44 2.88 -7.60
N GLU A 153 1.73 3.00 -7.90
CA GLU A 153 2.72 3.49 -6.93
C GLU A 153 2.50 4.97 -6.60
N VAL A 154 2.23 5.83 -7.59
CA VAL A 154 1.86 7.22 -7.32
C VAL A 154 0.59 7.28 -6.46
N PHE A 155 -0.41 6.45 -6.77
CA PHE A 155 -1.65 6.38 -5.98
C PHE A 155 -1.38 6.00 -4.52
N PHE A 156 -0.52 5.00 -4.30
CA PHE A 156 -0.07 4.62 -2.96
C PHE A 156 0.62 5.79 -2.23
N LEU A 157 1.57 6.46 -2.88
CA LEU A 157 2.30 7.60 -2.30
C LEU A 157 1.39 8.78 -1.97
N VAL A 158 0.43 9.09 -2.85
CA VAL A 158 -0.61 10.11 -2.61
C VAL A 158 -1.40 9.78 -1.35
N ASN A 159 -1.89 8.55 -1.23
CA ASN A 159 -2.69 8.15 -0.08
C ASN A 159 -1.87 8.09 1.21
N LYS A 160 -0.61 7.68 1.15
CA LYS A 160 0.32 7.75 2.29
C LYS A 160 0.49 9.19 2.77
N ALA A 161 0.69 10.14 1.87
CA ALA A 161 0.84 11.55 2.23
C ALA A 161 -0.45 12.17 2.77
N ARG A 162 -1.61 11.78 2.23
CA ARG A 162 -2.92 12.19 2.76
C ARG A 162 -3.12 11.67 4.18
N GLU A 163 -2.84 10.39 4.43
CA GLU A 163 -2.93 9.79 5.77
C GLU A 163 -2.00 10.50 6.77
N GLN A 164 -0.77 10.84 6.37
CA GLN A 164 0.16 11.61 7.21
C GLN A 164 -0.36 13.01 7.59
N GLN A 165 -1.27 13.58 6.80
CA GLN A 165 -1.96 14.85 7.09
C GLN A 165 -3.30 14.66 7.81
N GLY A 166 -3.66 13.42 8.17
CA GLY A 166 -4.95 13.10 8.78
C GLY A 166 -6.12 13.24 7.80
N LEU A 167 -5.86 13.19 6.49
CA LEU A 167 -6.87 13.24 5.45
C LEU A 167 -7.34 11.83 5.07
N ASN A 168 -8.59 11.76 4.59
CA ASN A 168 -9.15 10.52 4.08
C ASN A 168 -8.41 10.08 2.80
N PRO A 169 -8.14 8.77 2.63
CA PRO A 169 -7.56 8.27 1.40
C PRO A 169 -8.54 8.48 0.22
N LEU A 170 -7.97 8.70 -0.96
CA LEU A 170 -8.68 8.72 -2.22
C LEU A 170 -8.93 7.29 -2.69
N VAL A 171 -10.02 7.10 -3.41
CA VAL A 171 -10.35 5.85 -4.10
C VAL A 171 -9.97 5.97 -5.57
N TRP A 172 -9.33 4.92 -6.07
CA TRP A 172 -9.02 4.79 -7.48
C TRP A 172 -10.31 4.68 -8.31
N MET A 173 -10.39 5.44 -9.40
CA MET A 173 -11.51 5.39 -10.36
C MET A 173 -10.96 5.16 -11.76
N ASP A 174 -11.34 4.06 -12.38
CA ASP A 174 -10.81 3.64 -13.69
C ASP A 174 -11.11 4.65 -14.79
N GLU A 175 -12.30 5.27 -14.77
CA GLU A 175 -12.67 6.30 -15.74
C GLU A 175 -11.76 7.52 -15.67
N LEU A 176 -11.34 7.94 -14.46
CA LEU A 176 -10.38 9.03 -14.30
C LEU A 176 -8.98 8.62 -14.76
N ALA A 177 -8.60 7.36 -14.54
CA ALA A 177 -7.31 6.85 -15.00
C ALA A 177 -7.27 6.80 -16.53
N ASP A 178 -8.36 6.38 -17.18
CA ASP A 178 -8.49 6.40 -18.63
C ASP A 178 -8.41 7.82 -19.21
N ILE A 179 -9.06 8.80 -18.56
CA ILE A 179 -8.94 10.22 -18.93
C ILE A 179 -7.48 10.68 -18.79
N ALA A 180 -6.84 10.37 -17.66
CA ALA A 180 -5.47 10.77 -17.38
C ALA A 180 -4.47 10.14 -18.37
N ARG A 181 -4.64 8.86 -18.72
CA ARG A 181 -3.80 8.15 -19.70
C ARG A 181 -3.97 8.76 -21.08
N ALA A 182 -5.22 9.01 -21.49
CA ALA A 182 -5.52 9.63 -22.77
C ALA A 182 -4.90 11.05 -22.88
N HIS A 183 -4.92 11.84 -21.81
CA HIS A 183 -4.29 13.16 -21.80
C HIS A 183 -2.76 13.08 -21.81
N SER A 184 -2.16 12.16 -21.06
CA SER A 184 -0.72 11.89 -21.12
C SER A 184 -0.27 11.45 -22.52
N GLN A 185 -1.06 10.62 -23.20
CA GLN A 185 -0.84 10.22 -24.59
C GLN A 185 -0.99 11.41 -25.55
N ASP A 186 -2.04 12.21 -25.41
CA ASP A 186 -2.28 13.37 -26.26
C ASP A 186 -1.14 14.40 -26.19
N MET A 187 -0.61 14.64 -24.98
CA MET A 187 0.58 15.49 -24.77
C MET A 187 1.80 14.96 -25.53
N ALA A 188 2.04 13.65 -25.50
CA ALA A 188 3.15 13.01 -26.20
C ALA A 188 2.98 13.02 -27.72
N GLU A 189 1.81 12.64 -28.24
CA GLU A 189 1.56 12.50 -29.68
C GLU A 189 1.48 13.85 -30.41
N HIS A 190 1.17 14.93 -29.70
CA HIS A 190 0.95 16.26 -30.28
C HIS A 190 1.94 17.32 -29.78
N ASP A 191 3.07 16.91 -29.21
CA ASP A 191 4.20 17.76 -28.84
C ASP A 191 3.82 18.97 -27.95
N PHE A 192 2.98 18.76 -26.93
CA PHE A 192 2.58 19.82 -26.01
C PHE A 192 2.59 19.39 -24.55
N PHE A 193 2.74 20.36 -23.65
CA PHE A 193 2.65 20.15 -22.20
C PHE A 193 1.76 21.22 -21.58
N ALA A 194 0.47 20.92 -21.43
CA ALA A 194 -0.52 21.85 -20.90
C ALA A 194 -1.77 21.12 -20.37
N HIS A 195 -2.47 21.75 -19.44
CA HIS A 195 -3.77 21.27 -18.93
C HIS A 195 -4.86 21.25 -20.01
N ILE A 196 -4.80 22.18 -20.96
CA ILE A 196 -5.78 22.33 -22.02
C ILE A 196 -5.22 21.69 -23.29
N SER A 197 -5.86 20.60 -23.70
CA SER A 197 -5.61 19.98 -24.98
C SER A 197 -6.24 20.79 -26.12
N PRO A 198 -5.55 20.98 -27.26
CA PRO A 198 -6.15 21.52 -28.47
C PRO A 198 -7.28 20.66 -29.05
N SER A 199 -7.32 19.36 -28.74
CA SER A 199 -8.23 18.37 -29.32
C SER A 199 -9.35 17.95 -28.36
N THR A 200 -9.03 17.76 -27.07
CA THR A 200 -9.96 17.24 -26.05
C THR A 200 -10.39 18.27 -25.01
N GLY A 201 -9.80 19.47 -25.03
CA GLY A 201 -10.18 20.57 -24.15
C GLY A 201 -9.50 20.54 -22.78
N ASP A 202 -10.10 21.23 -21.82
CA ASP A 202 -9.64 21.31 -20.43
C ASP A 202 -10.03 20.06 -19.60
N PRO A 203 -9.48 19.87 -18.38
CA PRO A 203 -9.77 18.68 -17.55
C PRO A 203 -11.25 18.49 -17.23
N ALA A 204 -12.00 19.59 -17.05
CA ALA A 204 -13.43 19.51 -16.79
C ALA A 204 -14.21 19.04 -18.03
N GLN A 205 -13.81 19.48 -19.22
CA GLN A 205 -14.40 19.03 -20.48
C GLN A 205 -14.10 17.55 -20.74
N ARG A 206 -12.87 17.09 -20.47
CA ARG A 206 -12.52 15.66 -20.58
C ARG A 206 -13.31 14.79 -19.60
N ALA A 207 -13.42 15.21 -18.34
CA ALA A 207 -14.24 14.51 -17.35
C ALA A 207 -15.73 14.47 -17.72
N GLN A 208 -16.29 15.58 -18.22
CA GLN A 208 -17.69 15.64 -18.67
C GLN A 208 -17.98 14.72 -19.85
N ALA A 209 -17.02 14.45 -20.73
CA ALA A 209 -17.18 13.49 -21.82
C ALA A 209 -17.42 12.05 -21.32
N TYR A 210 -16.99 11.75 -20.09
CA TYR A 210 -17.23 10.50 -19.37
C TYR A 210 -18.44 10.57 -18.42
N GLY A 211 -19.18 11.69 -18.41
CA GLY A 211 -20.32 11.89 -17.51
C GLY A 211 -19.92 12.29 -16.08
N LEU A 212 -18.68 12.71 -15.86
CA LEU A 212 -18.18 13.11 -14.54
C LEU A 212 -18.30 14.63 -14.31
N PRO A 213 -18.45 15.10 -13.06
CA PRO A 213 -18.82 16.49 -12.73
C PRO A 213 -17.70 17.53 -12.95
N GLY A 214 -16.55 17.13 -13.49
CA GLY A 214 -15.36 17.94 -13.68
C GLY A 214 -14.21 17.50 -12.75
N ALA A 215 -12.96 17.64 -13.22
CA ALA A 215 -11.77 17.19 -12.51
C ALA A 215 -10.78 18.34 -12.23
N ALA A 216 -10.06 18.24 -11.12
CA ALA A 216 -8.82 18.98 -10.89
C ALA A 216 -7.64 18.13 -11.38
N GLU A 217 -6.59 18.77 -11.91
CA GLU A 217 -5.51 18.05 -12.58
C GLU A 217 -4.11 18.45 -12.08
N ASN A 218 -3.23 17.45 -11.96
CA ASN A 218 -1.79 17.65 -11.95
C ASN A 218 -1.17 16.98 -13.18
N ILE A 219 -0.24 17.66 -13.86
CA ILE A 219 0.55 17.08 -14.95
C ILE A 219 2.05 17.17 -14.65
N ALA A 220 2.83 16.23 -15.18
CA ALA A 220 4.29 16.24 -15.14
C ALA A 220 4.86 15.49 -16.35
N ALA A 221 6.12 15.75 -16.69
CA ALA A 221 6.79 15.09 -17.81
C ALA A 221 8.27 14.86 -17.51
N GLY A 222 8.83 13.77 -18.06
CA GLY A 222 10.26 13.43 -17.99
C GLY A 222 10.75 12.84 -16.66
N TYR A 223 9.86 12.60 -15.69
CA TYR A 223 10.19 11.93 -14.43
C TYR A 223 10.17 10.42 -14.62
N LEU A 224 11.28 9.74 -14.36
CA LEU A 224 11.46 8.32 -14.69
C LEU A 224 10.76 7.35 -13.73
N ASP A 225 10.37 7.80 -12.54
CA ASP A 225 9.82 6.96 -11.50
C ASP A 225 8.72 7.69 -10.71
N ALA A 226 7.82 6.89 -10.13
CA ALA A 226 6.64 7.34 -9.39
C ALA A 226 7.00 8.22 -8.18
N LYS A 227 8.12 7.93 -7.50
CA LYS A 227 8.52 8.68 -6.31
C LYS A 227 9.00 10.08 -6.69
N THR A 228 9.84 10.20 -7.72
CA THR A 228 10.40 11.49 -8.14
C THR A 228 9.30 12.42 -8.68
N VAL A 229 8.33 11.89 -9.46
CA VAL A 229 7.19 12.71 -9.92
C VAL A 229 6.29 13.12 -8.76
N PHE A 230 6.03 12.22 -7.82
CA PHE A 230 5.27 12.51 -6.60
C PHE A 230 5.94 13.60 -5.76
N ASP A 231 7.25 13.48 -5.49
CA ASP A 231 8.01 14.48 -4.75
C ASP A 231 7.96 15.85 -5.45
N ALA A 232 8.05 15.88 -6.79
CA ALA A 232 7.95 17.10 -7.58
C ALA A 232 6.56 17.77 -7.46
N TRP A 233 5.47 17.00 -7.52
CA TRP A 233 4.12 17.53 -7.26
C TRP A 233 3.98 18.05 -5.83
N MET A 234 4.50 17.34 -4.82
CA MET A 234 4.42 17.76 -3.42
C MET A 234 5.25 19.02 -3.12
N LEU A 235 6.33 19.26 -3.86
CA LEU A 235 7.13 20.49 -3.76
C LEU A 235 6.42 21.71 -4.37
N SER A 236 5.60 21.50 -5.41
CA SER A 236 4.79 22.57 -6.03
C SER A 236 3.57 22.91 -5.17
N PRO A 237 3.39 24.16 -4.71
CA PRO A 237 2.23 24.54 -3.91
C PRO A 237 0.88 24.24 -4.57
N ASP A 238 0.76 24.48 -5.88
CA ASP A 238 -0.50 24.30 -6.62
C ASP A 238 -0.81 22.81 -6.82
N HIS A 239 0.18 21.99 -7.21
CA HIS A 239 -0.05 20.55 -7.37
C HIS A 239 -0.31 19.85 -6.04
N ARG A 240 0.42 20.24 -4.98
CA ARG A 240 0.19 19.75 -3.63
C ARG A 240 -1.21 20.10 -3.13
N ALA A 241 -1.75 21.27 -3.49
CA ALA A 241 -3.10 21.66 -3.10
C ALA A 241 -4.16 20.69 -3.64
N ASN A 242 -4.00 20.18 -4.86
CA ASN A 242 -4.89 19.16 -5.43
C ASN A 242 -4.79 17.81 -4.66
N ILE A 243 -3.56 17.34 -4.40
CA ILE A 243 -3.29 16.08 -3.69
C ILE A 243 -3.85 16.11 -2.26
N LEU A 244 -3.75 17.25 -1.57
CA LEU A 244 -4.15 17.41 -0.17
C LEU A 244 -5.51 18.09 0.01
N ASP A 245 -6.32 18.24 -1.05
CA ASP A 245 -7.66 18.80 -0.91
C ASP A 245 -8.55 17.82 -0.11
N PRO A 246 -9.09 18.22 1.05
CA PRO A 246 -9.97 17.39 1.87
C PRO A 246 -11.35 17.12 1.22
N GLY A 247 -11.69 17.80 0.13
CA GLY A 247 -12.91 17.59 -0.66
C GLY A 247 -12.78 16.53 -1.76
N HIS A 248 -11.55 16.20 -2.21
CA HIS A 248 -11.33 15.13 -3.18
C HIS A 248 -11.60 13.76 -2.54
N ARG A 249 -12.24 12.87 -3.30
CA ARG A 249 -12.53 11.48 -2.89
C ARG A 249 -12.07 10.45 -3.89
N PHE A 250 -12.06 10.79 -5.17
CA PHE A 250 -11.63 9.88 -6.22
C PHE A 250 -10.45 10.46 -6.98
N ILE A 251 -9.60 9.55 -7.47
CA ILE A 251 -8.43 9.86 -8.27
C ILE A 251 -8.27 8.83 -9.38
N GLY A 252 -7.82 9.29 -10.53
CA GLY A 252 -7.22 8.45 -11.55
C GLY A 252 -5.84 8.98 -11.90
N ILE A 253 -4.92 8.08 -12.21
CA ILE A 253 -3.55 8.43 -12.59
C ILE A 253 -3.26 7.77 -13.92
N GLY A 254 -2.64 8.51 -14.81
CA GLY A 254 -2.33 8.04 -16.15
C GLY A 254 -0.89 8.34 -16.53
N VAL A 255 -0.20 7.30 -17.00
CA VAL A 255 1.19 7.40 -17.48
C VAL A 255 1.26 6.96 -18.92
N PHE A 256 1.94 7.76 -19.74
CA PHE A 256 2.26 7.40 -21.11
C PHE A 256 3.77 7.48 -21.32
N CYS A 257 4.35 6.46 -21.96
CA CYS A 257 5.79 6.36 -22.19
C CYS A 257 6.08 5.65 -23.51
N GLU A 258 6.69 6.36 -24.47
CA GLU A 258 7.08 5.79 -25.78
C GLU A 258 8.59 5.64 -25.98
N ASN A 259 9.42 6.24 -25.11
CA ASN A 259 10.87 6.33 -25.27
C ASN A 259 11.28 7.00 -26.59
N ASP A 260 10.63 8.10 -26.95
CA ASP A 260 10.97 8.88 -28.14
C ASP A 260 12.06 9.93 -27.82
N PRO A 261 13.32 9.73 -28.26
CA PRO A 261 14.39 10.69 -28.00
C PRO A 261 14.21 12.03 -28.75
N ALA A 262 13.25 12.14 -29.68
CA ALA A 262 12.92 13.40 -30.34
C ALA A 262 12.02 14.30 -29.47
N ASP A 263 11.21 13.71 -28.59
CA ASP A 263 10.39 14.43 -27.62
C ASP A 263 11.28 14.95 -26.45
N PRO A 264 11.10 16.21 -25.99
CA PRO A 264 11.93 16.81 -24.95
C PRO A 264 11.88 16.10 -23.58
N TYR A 265 10.88 15.26 -23.36
CA TYR A 265 10.65 14.46 -22.17
C TYR A 265 10.77 12.96 -22.43
N ASN A 266 11.35 12.56 -23.58
CA ASN A 266 11.50 11.17 -24.00
C ASN A 266 10.16 10.43 -24.17
N GLY A 267 9.08 11.18 -24.48
CA GLY A 267 7.72 10.65 -24.61
C GLY A 267 7.10 10.19 -23.28
N LEU A 268 7.61 10.67 -22.13
CA LEU A 268 7.16 10.26 -20.79
C LEU A 268 6.33 11.36 -20.10
N TYR A 269 5.04 11.12 -19.96
CA TYR A 269 4.06 12.06 -19.41
C TYR A 269 3.20 11.42 -18.33
N TRP A 270 2.85 12.22 -17.33
CA TRP A 270 2.10 11.83 -16.14
C TRP A 270 0.93 12.79 -15.93
N THR A 271 -0.24 12.23 -15.61
CA THR A 271 -1.44 13.01 -15.29
C THR A 271 -2.12 12.42 -14.05
N GLN A 272 -2.54 13.27 -13.12
CA GLN A 272 -3.47 12.91 -12.04
C GLN A 272 -4.76 13.69 -12.23
N GLU A 273 -5.89 13.01 -12.23
CA GLU A 273 -7.23 13.60 -12.27
C GLU A 273 -7.93 13.33 -10.94
N PHE A 274 -8.51 14.37 -10.34
CA PHE A 274 -9.18 14.31 -9.04
C PHE A 274 -10.62 14.80 -9.17
N ILE A 275 -11.56 14.10 -8.54
CA ILE A 275 -12.93 14.61 -8.38
C ILE A 275 -13.35 14.62 -6.92
N LYS A 276 -14.25 15.55 -6.61
CA LYS A 276 -14.87 15.66 -5.29
C LYS A 276 -15.90 14.56 -5.08
N GLY A 277 -16.13 14.23 -3.81
CA GLY A 277 -17.22 13.35 -3.40
C GLY A 277 -17.57 13.58 -1.93
N GLU A 278 -18.80 13.29 -1.58
CA GLU A 278 -19.26 13.39 -0.18
C GLU A 278 -18.97 12.10 0.58
N THR A 279 -19.07 10.95 -0.11
CA THR A 279 -18.99 9.62 0.51
C THR A 279 -18.16 8.64 -0.30
N VAL A 280 -17.42 7.76 0.39
CA VAL A 280 -16.54 6.75 -0.20
C VAL A 280 -16.47 5.45 0.64
N LEU A 281 -16.41 4.31 -0.02
CA LEU A 281 -16.21 2.96 0.52
C LEU A 281 -14.73 2.57 0.50
N LEU A 282 -14.23 2.13 1.66
CA LEU A 282 -12.88 1.58 1.82
C LEU A 282 -12.86 0.05 1.95
N SER A 283 -13.92 -0.51 2.53
CA SER A 283 -14.12 -1.94 2.64
C SER A 283 -15.56 -2.26 2.20
N PRO A 284 -15.78 -3.36 1.49
CA PRO A 284 -14.79 -4.32 1.02
C PRO A 284 -13.87 -3.74 -0.06
N LEU A 285 -12.70 -4.36 -0.21
CA LEU A 285 -11.85 -4.11 -1.38
C LEU A 285 -12.59 -4.55 -2.66
N PRO A 286 -12.33 -3.92 -3.80
CA PRO A 286 -12.89 -4.33 -5.09
C PRO A 286 -12.68 -5.83 -5.34
N GLU A 287 -13.73 -6.50 -5.82
CA GLU A 287 -13.71 -7.90 -6.24
C GLU A 287 -13.26 -8.90 -5.16
N SER A 288 -13.51 -8.58 -3.89
CA SER A 288 -13.16 -9.46 -2.78
C SER A 288 -14.06 -10.71 -2.71
N THR A 289 -13.53 -11.78 -2.13
CA THR A 289 -14.30 -13.00 -1.80
C THR A 289 -14.51 -13.09 -0.30
N VAL A 290 -15.74 -13.38 0.12
CA VAL A 290 -16.11 -13.62 1.53
C VAL A 290 -16.69 -15.02 1.68
N THR A 291 -16.42 -15.64 2.83
CA THR A 291 -16.93 -16.98 3.18
C THR A 291 -17.90 -16.95 4.37
N ASP A 292 -17.88 -15.86 5.12
CA ASP A 292 -18.88 -15.57 6.14
C ASP A 292 -20.15 -15.05 5.48
N LYS A 293 -21.31 -15.37 6.08
CA LYS A 293 -22.62 -14.84 5.68
C LYS A 293 -22.80 -13.35 5.95
N GLU A 294 -21.76 -12.69 6.45
CA GLU A 294 -21.74 -11.26 6.74
C GLU A 294 -20.53 -10.63 6.05
N ILE A 295 -20.72 -9.42 5.53
CA ILE A 295 -19.64 -8.58 5.05
C ILE A 295 -19.53 -7.30 5.88
N LYS A 296 -18.31 -7.00 6.33
CA LYS A 296 -18.00 -5.73 6.99
C LYS A 296 -17.73 -4.65 5.94
N VAL A 297 -18.56 -3.62 5.96
CA VAL A 297 -18.42 -2.43 5.14
C VAL A 297 -17.85 -1.30 6.00
N GLU A 298 -16.91 -0.55 5.43
CA GLU A 298 -16.28 0.60 6.08
C GLU A 298 -16.04 1.70 5.04
N GLY A 299 -16.17 2.95 5.46
CA GLY A 299 -15.94 4.08 4.59
C GLY A 299 -15.94 5.42 5.32
N TYR A 300 -15.87 6.49 4.53
CA TYR A 300 -15.91 7.86 5.02
C TYR A 300 -17.06 8.64 4.38
N SER A 301 -17.68 9.55 5.12
CA SER A 301 -18.64 10.51 4.60
C SER A 301 -18.52 11.87 5.29
N THR A 302 -18.86 12.93 4.57
CA THR A 302 -19.12 14.26 5.14
C THR A 302 -20.53 14.40 5.71
N GLU A 303 -21.43 13.47 5.37
CA GLU A 303 -22.80 13.45 5.85
C GLU A 303 -22.91 12.76 7.21
N SER A 304 -23.97 13.05 7.97
CA SER A 304 -24.22 12.39 9.27
C SER A 304 -24.73 10.95 9.15
N ALA A 305 -25.18 10.56 7.96
CA ALA A 305 -25.65 9.22 7.64
C ALA A 305 -25.42 8.94 6.15
N VAL A 306 -25.23 7.67 5.81
CA VAL A 306 -25.07 7.19 4.44
C VAL A 306 -26.09 6.09 4.16
N GLU A 307 -26.66 6.10 2.96
CA GLU A 307 -27.47 4.98 2.48
C GLU A 307 -26.56 4.04 1.68
N LEU A 308 -26.37 2.82 2.18
CA LEU A 308 -25.74 1.74 1.43
C LEU A 308 -26.81 1.01 0.63
N THR A 309 -26.64 0.94 -0.69
CA THR A 309 -27.45 0.06 -1.53
C THR A 309 -26.73 -1.25 -1.78
N VAL A 310 -27.39 -2.37 -1.50
CA VAL A 310 -26.87 -3.71 -1.75
C VAL A 310 -27.67 -4.38 -2.86
N TYR A 311 -26.97 -4.90 -3.85
CA TYR A 311 -27.51 -5.64 -4.96
C TYR A 311 -27.03 -7.08 -4.91
N LYS A 312 -27.93 -8.04 -5.08
CA LYS A 312 -27.56 -9.42 -5.39
C LYS A 312 -27.54 -9.58 -6.91
N MET A 313 -26.36 -9.73 -7.47
CA MET A 313 -26.11 -9.69 -8.89
C MET A 313 -26.41 -11.04 -9.56
N VAL A 314 -26.97 -10.99 -10.78
CA VAL A 314 -27.02 -12.14 -11.69
C VAL A 314 -25.75 -12.16 -12.54
N ASP A 315 -25.29 -10.98 -12.95
CA ASP A 315 -24.01 -10.70 -13.59
C ASP A 315 -23.56 -9.27 -13.21
N LYS A 316 -22.41 -8.80 -13.68
CA LYS A 316 -21.93 -7.43 -13.37
C LYS A 316 -22.82 -6.29 -13.93
N LYS A 317 -23.95 -6.58 -14.58
CA LYS A 317 -24.84 -5.58 -15.19
C LYS A 317 -26.28 -5.66 -14.67
N THR A 318 -26.71 -6.80 -14.17
CA THR A 318 -28.10 -7.07 -13.79
C THR A 318 -28.16 -7.68 -12.40
N TYR A 319 -29.18 -7.30 -11.62
CA TYR A 319 -29.41 -7.80 -10.27
C TYR A 319 -30.75 -8.52 -10.16
N SER A 320 -30.80 -9.47 -9.23
CA SER A 320 -31.99 -10.24 -8.87
C SER A 320 -32.73 -9.64 -7.68
N GLU A 321 -31.99 -9.04 -6.73
CA GLU A 321 -32.52 -8.46 -5.51
C GLU A 321 -31.77 -7.15 -5.19
N LYS A 322 -32.47 -6.18 -4.57
CA LYS A 322 -31.91 -4.90 -4.11
C LYS A 322 -32.53 -4.53 -2.77
N TYR A 323 -31.70 -4.05 -1.84
CA TYR A 323 -32.17 -3.43 -0.60
C TYR A 323 -31.21 -2.33 -0.15
N THR A 324 -31.65 -1.47 0.77
CA THR A 324 -30.85 -0.37 1.31
C THR A 324 -30.67 -0.49 2.82
N ILE A 325 -29.57 0.07 3.32
CA ILE A 325 -29.23 0.14 4.74
C ILE A 325 -28.78 1.56 5.05
N ASP A 326 -29.44 2.21 6.01
CA ASP A 326 -28.99 3.47 6.56
C ASP A 326 -27.92 3.23 7.63
N VAL A 327 -26.75 3.84 7.44
CA VAL A 327 -25.62 3.72 8.37
C VAL A 327 -25.28 5.08 8.95
N SER A 328 -25.22 5.17 10.26
CA SER A 328 -24.78 6.40 10.94
C SER A 328 -23.29 6.62 10.74
N VAL A 329 -22.91 7.87 10.51
CA VAL A 329 -21.50 8.29 10.39
C VAL A 329 -21.07 8.87 11.73
N GLY A 330 -19.91 8.45 12.23
CA GLY A 330 -19.32 8.97 13.45
C GLY A 330 -18.82 10.42 13.28
N ASP A 331 -18.56 11.09 14.40
CA ASP A 331 -18.04 12.47 14.41
C ASP A 331 -16.66 12.60 13.72
N ASP A 332 -15.95 11.49 13.55
CA ASP A 332 -14.69 11.40 12.79
C ASP A 332 -14.90 11.17 11.28
N GLY A 333 -16.15 11.24 10.81
CA GLY A 333 -16.54 11.02 9.42
C GLY A 333 -16.52 9.55 8.99
N LYS A 334 -16.27 8.59 9.90
CA LYS A 334 -16.22 7.17 9.57
C LYS A 334 -17.57 6.50 9.74
N PHE A 335 -17.87 5.56 8.86
CA PHE A 335 -18.96 4.61 9.07
C PHE A 335 -18.46 3.18 8.97
N SER A 336 -19.12 2.28 9.73
CA SER A 336 -18.90 0.85 9.63
C SER A 336 -20.21 0.11 9.88
N GLU A 337 -20.49 -0.89 9.04
CA GLU A 337 -21.70 -1.71 9.15
C GLU A 337 -21.41 -3.16 8.76
N LYS A 338 -22.18 -4.09 9.32
CA LYS A 338 -22.21 -5.48 8.88
C LYS A 338 -23.45 -5.74 8.05
N ILE A 339 -23.25 -6.17 6.81
CA ILE A 339 -24.32 -6.49 5.87
C ILE A 339 -24.50 -8.01 5.83
N SER A 340 -25.74 -8.48 6.03
CA SER A 340 -26.08 -9.90 5.91
C SER A 340 -26.31 -10.31 4.46
N LEU A 341 -25.71 -11.43 4.04
CA LEU A 341 -25.84 -12.01 2.69
C LEU A 341 -26.80 -13.20 2.68
N ASP A 342 -27.94 -13.05 3.37
CA ASP A 342 -28.94 -14.11 3.57
C ASP A 342 -29.63 -14.58 2.29
N GLN A 343 -29.47 -13.82 1.20
CA GLN A 343 -30.02 -14.18 -0.10
C GLN A 343 -29.26 -15.35 -0.75
N GLY A 344 -28.14 -15.80 -0.17
CA GLY A 344 -27.39 -16.99 -0.58
C GLY A 344 -26.10 -16.67 -1.32
N GLN A 345 -25.34 -17.72 -1.66
CA GLN A 345 -24.07 -17.61 -2.38
C GLN A 345 -24.23 -16.91 -3.73
N GLY A 346 -23.17 -16.21 -4.16
CA GLY A 346 -23.10 -15.52 -5.44
C GLY A 346 -22.50 -14.12 -5.34
N LEU A 347 -22.63 -13.37 -6.44
CA LEU A 347 -22.08 -12.03 -6.58
C LEU A 347 -23.00 -10.97 -5.95
N TYR A 348 -22.41 -10.07 -5.17
CA TYR A 348 -23.06 -8.90 -4.60
C TYR A 348 -22.36 -7.62 -5.07
N ALA A 349 -23.10 -6.53 -5.19
CA ALA A 349 -22.55 -5.18 -5.37
C ALA A 349 -23.03 -4.28 -4.23
N ILE A 350 -22.12 -3.53 -3.63
CA ILE A 350 -22.40 -2.58 -2.56
C ILE A 350 -22.08 -1.19 -3.09
N GLN A 351 -23.06 -0.29 -3.06
CA GLN A 351 -22.97 1.05 -3.61
C GLN A 351 -23.22 2.06 -2.49
N VAL A 352 -22.40 3.11 -2.42
CA VAL A 352 -22.61 4.25 -1.50
C VAL A 352 -22.78 5.59 -2.22
N SER A 353 -22.34 5.68 -3.47
CA SER A 353 -22.55 6.87 -4.31
C SER A 353 -22.69 6.47 -5.77
N GLU A 354 -22.93 7.45 -6.63
CA GLU A 354 -22.98 7.23 -8.07
C GLU A 354 -21.68 6.65 -8.63
N TYR A 355 -20.54 7.04 -8.05
CA TYR A 355 -19.20 6.69 -8.56
C TYR A 355 -18.52 5.59 -7.74
N ASP A 356 -19.17 5.08 -6.70
CA ASP A 356 -18.52 4.16 -5.78
C ASP A 356 -19.36 2.90 -5.51
N PHE A 357 -18.95 1.82 -6.18
CA PHE A 357 -19.48 0.48 -6.02
C PHE A 357 -18.34 -0.53 -5.79
N ARG A 358 -18.63 -1.57 -5.00
CA ARG A 358 -17.71 -2.69 -4.74
C ARG A 358 -18.41 -4.00 -5.01
N TYR A 359 -17.77 -4.84 -5.84
CA TYR A 359 -18.21 -6.21 -6.07
C TYR A 359 -17.62 -7.16 -5.05
N VAL A 360 -18.43 -8.12 -4.59
CA VAL A 360 -18.04 -9.12 -3.61
C VAL A 360 -18.64 -10.46 -3.99
N GLU A 361 -17.82 -11.50 -4.05
CA GLU A 361 -18.29 -12.86 -4.24
C GLU A 361 -18.48 -13.54 -2.87
N TYR A 362 -19.70 -14.02 -2.57
CA TYR A 362 -19.97 -14.83 -1.39
C TYR A 362 -19.94 -16.32 -1.75
N GLN A 363 -18.95 -17.02 -1.19
CA GLN A 363 -18.70 -18.45 -1.40
C GLN A 363 -19.13 -19.33 -0.23
#